data_AF-A0A9E3V8F6-F1
#
_entry.id   AF-A0A9E3V8F6-F1
#
_cell.length_a   1.000
_cell.length_b   1.000
_cell.length_c   1.000
_cell.angle_alpha   90.00
_cell.angle_beta   90.00
_cell.angle_gamma   90.00
#
_symmetry.space_group_name_H-M   'P 1'
#
loop_
_entity.id
_entity.type
_entity.pdbx_description
1 polymer ?
#
loop_
_entity_poly.entity_id
_entity_poly.type
_entity_poly.pdbx_seq_one_letter_code
_entity_poly.pdbx_strand_id
1 'polypeptide(L)'
;MFALTVVLLAAAPSPAEVQMAQGFAQYYDSLVGYRQQADEAMKAKDWQRARGYFLQLGNAVDAALKRIEQAQSAGAWNAGLTFKTKDGTFKSDQFTGALAKLKADGEKKIKLADAAAKDPKQQPPMTAEQTAQVQQQLAKYLDALDQIEGEAKAALDAKDVVKAVTRLRQIDSSCGALLGSLAEQKAKGTLKDTLVIQAKARKLKVQELPALLTKLQASAQKRLKDNEKAYRAELDRQAAEKKAQAQARADARVAAKSAGKRPGAAAGGQRPGAAAPADDAQAPVAAAPVDYYAAATFAFGRCSFGHCATDGWENDSSSTRCNFGKCFQDGWVTTQRDGQVSDTRCNFGNCLKDGWTTTHPDGTTSDTRCNFGNCATDGWSTTYPDGSSSDTRCNFGACMTDGWSTSMPNGGAIECRCSFGNCLTDGAECN
;
A
#
# COMPACT_ATOMS: atom_id res chain seq x y z
N MET A 1 33.58 29.39 65.82
CA MET A 1 33.18 29.07 64.44
C MET A 1 33.87 27.76 64.04
N PHE A 2 33.17 26.63 64.13
CA PHE A 2 33.65 25.37 63.56
C PHE A 2 33.02 25.23 62.17
N ALA A 3 33.87 25.27 61.13
CA ALA A 3 33.45 24.97 59.77
C ALA A 3 33.30 23.46 59.62
N LEU A 4 32.06 22.98 59.63
CA LEU A 4 31.71 21.59 59.36
C LEU A 4 31.92 21.34 57.86
N THR A 5 33.06 20.75 57.50
CA THR A 5 33.32 20.30 56.13
C THR A 5 32.57 18.98 55.92
N VAL A 6 31.37 19.06 55.34
CA VAL A 6 30.63 17.87 54.91
C VAL A 6 31.31 17.32 53.66
N VAL A 7 32.16 16.31 53.84
CA VAL A 7 32.68 15.49 52.73
C VAL A 7 31.53 14.58 52.28
N LEU A 8 30.82 14.97 51.22
CA LEU A 8 29.91 14.07 50.52
C LEU A 8 30.74 12.99 49.82
N LEU A 9 30.86 11.83 50.45
CA LEU A 9 31.32 10.60 49.79
C LEU A 9 30.30 10.23 48.71
N ALA A 10 30.69 10.38 47.44
CA ALA A 10 29.87 9.91 46.31
C ALA A 10 29.70 8.39 46.44
N ALA A 11 28.45 7.93 46.54
CA ALA A 11 28.14 6.51 46.58
C ALA A 11 28.62 5.83 45.28
N ALA A 12 29.17 4.62 45.40
CA ALA A 12 29.55 3.83 44.24
C ALA A 12 28.31 3.54 43.36
N PRO A 13 28.45 3.55 42.02
CA PRO A 13 27.33 3.26 41.13
C PRO A 13 26.80 1.84 41.35
N SER A 14 25.48 1.70 41.31
CA SER A 14 24.79 0.43 41.41
C SER A 14 25.06 -0.46 40.18
N PRO A 15 24.93 -1.80 40.29
CA PRO A 15 25.07 -2.70 39.14
C PRO A 15 24.15 -2.35 37.95
N ALA A 16 22.94 -1.87 38.23
CA ALA A 16 21.98 -1.45 37.20
C ALA A 16 22.48 -0.20 36.43
N GLU A 17 23.06 0.77 37.13
CA GLU A 17 23.66 1.96 36.52
C GLU A 17 24.88 1.60 35.65
N VAL A 18 25.71 0.65 36.10
CA VAL A 18 26.85 0.16 35.33
C VAL A 18 26.39 -0.56 34.06
N GLN A 19 25.38 -1.44 34.15
CA GLN A 19 24.83 -2.15 32.99
C GLN A 19 24.19 -1.18 32.00
N MET A 20 23.44 -0.19 32.48
CA MET A 20 22.88 0.86 31.64
C MET A 20 23.98 1.65 30.93
N ALA A 21 25.03 2.06 31.64
CA ALA A 21 26.16 2.78 31.05
C ALA A 21 26.87 1.97 29.95
N GLN A 22 27.03 0.66 30.16
CA GLN A 22 27.57 -0.24 29.12
C GLN A 22 26.66 -0.32 27.90
N GLY A 23 25.33 -0.41 28.09
CA GLY A 23 24.36 -0.41 26.99
C GLY A 23 24.41 0.87 26.16
N PHE A 24 24.48 2.04 26.82
CA PHE A 24 24.64 3.32 26.12
C PHE A 24 25.99 3.44 25.40
N ALA A 25 27.07 2.92 25.97
CA ALA A 25 28.37 2.93 25.32
C ALA A 25 28.39 2.07 24.03
N GLN A 26 27.82 0.86 24.07
CA GLN A 26 27.67 0.01 22.88
C GLN A 26 26.77 0.65 21.82
N TYR A 27 25.71 1.33 22.27
CA TYR A 27 24.84 2.08 21.37
C TYR A 27 25.59 3.23 20.69
N TYR A 28 26.39 3.99 21.44
CA TYR A 28 27.23 5.07 20.90
C TYR A 28 28.19 4.56 19.81
N ASP A 29 28.87 3.43 20.03
CA ASP A 29 29.76 2.84 19.02
C ASP A 29 29.01 2.49 17.72
N SER A 30 27.74 2.09 17.83
CA SER A 30 26.89 1.81 16.66
C SER A 30 26.54 3.11 15.90
N LEU A 31 26.26 4.20 16.61
CA LEU A 31 26.02 5.52 16.03
C LEU A 31 27.28 6.04 15.29
N VAL A 32 28.46 5.83 15.85
CA VAL A 32 29.73 6.16 15.18
C VAL A 32 29.90 5.34 13.90
N GLY A 33 29.50 4.07 13.90
CA GLY A 33 29.45 3.23 12.70
C GLY A 33 28.57 3.81 11.59
N TYR A 34 27.35 4.26 11.91
CA TYR A 34 26.47 4.93 10.95
C TYR A 34 27.10 6.20 10.36
N ARG A 35 27.76 7.01 11.20
CA ARG A 35 28.50 8.20 10.74
C ARG A 35 29.61 7.83 9.77
N GLN A 36 30.37 6.77 10.04
CA GLN A 36 31.45 6.31 9.16
C GLN A 36 30.92 5.86 7.80
N GLN A 37 29.84 5.06 7.78
CA GLN A 37 29.18 4.63 6.54
C GLN A 37 28.65 5.83 5.73
N ALA A 38 28.09 6.83 6.42
CA ALA A 38 27.64 8.06 5.78
C ALA A 38 28.81 8.84 5.15
N ASP A 39 29.95 8.91 5.84
CA ASP A 39 31.16 9.57 5.37
C ASP A 39 31.79 8.85 4.17
N GLU A 40 31.79 7.53 4.17
CA GLU A 40 32.20 6.72 3.02
C GLU A 40 31.29 6.94 1.82
N ALA A 41 29.97 6.98 2.02
CA ALA A 41 29.02 7.29 0.96
C ALA A 41 29.24 8.71 0.39
N MET A 42 29.52 9.71 1.22
CA MET A 42 29.88 11.05 0.74
C MET A 42 31.18 11.04 -0.08
N LYS A 43 32.22 10.31 0.35
CA LYS A 43 33.47 10.17 -0.42
C LYS A 43 33.23 9.51 -1.78
N ALA A 44 32.32 8.54 -1.84
CA ALA A 44 31.87 7.90 -3.06
C ALA A 44 30.94 8.78 -3.93
N LYS A 45 30.61 10.00 -3.47
CA LYS A 45 29.61 10.89 -4.08
C LYS A 45 28.21 10.25 -4.20
N ASP A 46 27.93 9.26 -3.35
CA ASP A 46 26.61 8.66 -3.19
C ASP A 46 25.80 9.48 -2.18
N TRP A 47 25.37 10.67 -2.63
CA TRP A 47 24.73 11.67 -1.77
C TRP A 47 23.40 11.20 -1.16
N GLN A 48 22.63 10.37 -1.90
CA GLN A 48 21.37 9.83 -1.42
C GLN A 48 21.59 8.82 -0.29
N ARG A 49 22.54 7.90 -0.47
CA ARG A 49 22.89 6.93 0.56
C ARG A 49 23.47 7.61 1.79
N ALA A 50 24.37 8.59 1.60
CA ALA A 50 24.91 9.40 2.69
C ALA A 50 23.80 10.10 3.49
N ARG A 51 22.85 10.72 2.81
CA ARG A 51 21.67 11.35 3.41
C ARG A 51 20.84 10.36 4.23
N GLY A 52 20.59 9.16 3.68
CA GLY A 52 19.88 8.08 4.38
C GLY A 52 20.55 7.70 5.70
N TYR A 53 21.87 7.48 5.69
CA TYR A 53 22.62 7.16 6.91
C TYR A 53 22.61 8.30 7.93
N PHE A 54 22.73 9.57 7.51
CA PHE A 54 22.66 10.69 8.46
C PHE A 54 21.26 10.88 9.07
N LEU A 55 20.19 10.58 8.33
CA LEU A 55 18.82 10.61 8.89
C LEU A 55 18.62 9.50 9.93
N GLN A 56 19.07 8.28 9.63
CA GLN A 56 19.05 7.18 10.59
C GLN A 56 19.86 7.51 11.85
N LEU A 57 21.05 8.10 11.68
CA LEU A 57 21.88 8.59 12.77
C LEU A 57 21.14 9.62 13.63
N GLY A 58 20.49 10.61 13.02
CA GLY A 58 19.72 11.63 13.73
C GLY A 58 18.59 11.04 14.58
N ASN A 59 17.77 10.18 13.98
CA ASN A 59 16.66 9.51 14.67
C ASN A 59 17.15 8.64 15.84
N ALA A 60 18.26 7.93 15.63
CA ALA A 60 18.87 7.08 16.64
C ALA A 60 19.46 7.90 17.80
N VAL A 61 20.10 9.03 17.52
CA VAL A 61 20.56 9.97 18.55
C VAL A 61 19.38 10.54 19.35
N ASP A 62 18.27 10.91 18.69
CA ASP A 62 17.08 11.42 19.38
C ASP A 62 16.45 10.38 20.30
N ALA A 63 16.37 9.13 19.87
CA ALA A 63 15.94 8.03 20.71
C ALA A 63 16.85 7.83 21.93
N ALA A 64 18.17 7.94 21.75
CA ALA A 64 19.13 7.87 22.87
C ALA A 64 18.95 9.03 23.85
N LEU A 65 18.86 10.27 23.36
CA LEU A 65 18.67 11.45 24.22
C LEU A 65 17.37 11.34 25.03
N LYS A 66 16.28 10.87 24.42
CA LYS A 66 15.01 10.63 25.12
C LYS A 66 15.14 9.58 26.22
N ARG A 67 15.89 8.49 26.00
CA ARG A 67 16.16 7.48 27.03
C ARG A 67 17.03 8.02 28.17
N ILE A 68 17.98 8.90 27.86
CA ILE A 68 18.80 9.59 28.88
C ILE A 68 17.90 10.48 29.75
N GLU A 69 17.01 11.25 29.15
CA GLU A 69 16.05 12.11 29.87
C GLU A 69 15.12 11.30 30.79
N GLN A 70 14.64 10.15 30.32
CA GLN A 70 13.87 9.21 31.13
C GLN A 70 14.70 8.66 32.31
N ALA A 71 15.95 8.29 32.07
CA ALA A 71 16.86 7.80 33.12
C ALA A 71 17.20 8.90 34.14
N GLN A 72 17.32 10.16 33.71
CA GLN A 72 17.50 11.32 34.59
C GLN A 72 16.29 11.52 35.49
N SER A 73 15.09 11.46 34.91
CA SER A 73 13.83 11.60 35.65
C SER A 73 13.62 10.46 36.67
N ALA A 74 14.15 9.27 36.38
CA ALA A 74 14.14 8.13 37.29
C ALA A 74 15.28 8.15 38.34
N GLY A 75 16.16 9.15 38.32
CA GLY A 75 17.33 9.22 39.20
C GLY A 75 18.44 8.19 38.89
N ALA A 76 18.30 7.45 37.79
CA ALA A 76 19.27 6.43 37.35
C ALA A 76 20.45 7.03 36.55
N TRP A 77 20.35 8.29 36.13
CA TRP A 77 21.41 8.99 35.39
C TRP A 77 22.06 10.07 36.26
N ASN A 78 23.26 9.78 36.79
CA ASN A 78 23.98 10.70 37.67
C ASN A 78 25.30 11.22 37.04
N ALA A 79 25.84 12.32 37.59
CA ALA A 79 27.05 12.99 37.11
C ALA A 79 28.34 12.14 37.26
N GLY A 80 28.29 11.07 38.06
CA GLY A 80 29.43 10.18 38.31
C GLY A 80 29.56 9.02 37.32
N LEU A 81 28.56 8.81 36.44
CA LEU A 81 28.61 7.72 35.47
C LEU A 81 29.71 7.95 34.43
N THR A 82 30.40 6.87 34.10
CA THR A 82 31.50 6.85 33.15
C THR A 82 31.20 5.82 32.05
N PHE A 83 31.31 6.25 30.80
CA PHE A 83 30.99 5.48 29.59
C PHE A 83 32.29 5.23 28.83
N LYS A 84 32.67 3.97 28.65
CA LYS A 84 33.84 3.59 27.86
C LYS A 84 33.39 3.17 26.46
N THR A 85 33.70 3.98 25.47
CA THR A 85 33.42 3.72 24.05
C THR A 85 34.74 3.51 23.29
N LYS A 86 34.67 3.17 22.00
CA LYS A 86 35.86 3.08 21.14
C LYS A 86 36.59 4.42 20.98
N ASP A 87 35.86 5.53 21.08
CA ASP A 87 36.39 6.89 20.90
C ASP A 87 36.95 7.50 22.20
N GLY A 88 36.82 6.80 23.33
CA GLY A 88 37.38 7.21 24.60
C GLY A 88 36.47 6.96 25.80
N THR A 89 36.78 7.61 26.91
CA THR A 89 35.99 7.54 28.14
C THR A 89 35.28 8.87 28.37
N PHE A 90 33.96 8.82 28.50
CA PHE A 90 33.11 10.00 28.69
C PHE A 90 32.49 9.97 30.07
N LYS A 91 32.44 11.12 30.75
CA LYS A 91 31.51 11.34 31.86
C LYS A 91 30.09 11.54 31.32
N SER A 92 29.07 11.39 32.15
CA SER A 92 27.66 11.44 31.71
C SER A 92 27.27 12.76 31.04
N ASP A 93 27.77 13.90 31.53
CA ASP A 93 27.60 15.22 30.91
C ASP A 93 28.31 15.31 29.55
N GLN A 94 29.53 14.79 29.46
CA GLN A 94 30.31 14.71 28.22
C GLN A 94 29.65 13.78 27.19
N PHE A 95 29.03 12.69 27.64
CA PHE A 95 28.37 11.71 26.79
C PHE A 95 27.13 12.31 26.11
N THR A 96 26.27 12.99 26.87
CA THR A 96 25.12 13.73 26.31
C THR A 96 25.58 14.81 25.33
N GLY A 97 26.65 15.55 25.67
CA GLY A 97 27.26 16.53 24.77
C GLY A 97 27.81 15.91 23.47
N ALA A 98 28.42 14.73 23.55
CA ALA A 98 28.94 13.99 22.40
C ALA A 98 27.81 13.53 21.47
N LEU A 99 26.68 13.05 22.01
CA LEU A 99 25.49 12.71 21.23
C LEU A 99 24.91 13.94 20.52
N ALA A 100 24.73 15.05 21.24
CA ALA A 100 24.21 16.29 20.64
C ALA A 100 25.12 16.80 19.51
N LYS A 101 26.45 16.72 19.69
CA LYS A 101 27.42 17.05 18.65
C LYS A 101 27.31 16.12 17.44
N LEU A 102 27.12 14.82 17.67
CA LEU A 102 26.95 13.83 16.60
C LEU A 102 25.71 14.13 15.73
N LYS A 103 24.59 14.52 16.36
CA LYS A 103 23.38 14.98 15.66
C LYS A 103 23.64 16.24 14.85
N ALA A 104 24.22 17.27 15.46
CA ALA A 104 24.50 18.54 14.78
C ALA A 104 25.45 18.37 13.58
N ASP A 105 26.48 17.53 13.72
CA ASP A 105 27.38 17.15 12.62
C ASP A 105 26.61 16.45 11.49
N GLY A 106 25.71 15.53 11.83
CA GLY A 106 24.86 14.82 10.87
C GLY A 106 23.92 15.76 10.09
N GLU A 107 23.22 16.67 10.78
CA GLU A 107 22.34 17.67 10.15
C GLU A 107 23.10 18.60 9.20
N LYS A 108 24.31 19.03 9.57
CA LYS A 108 25.18 19.83 8.69
C LYS A 108 25.57 19.05 7.43
N LYS A 109 25.86 17.75 7.56
CA LYS A 109 26.22 16.90 6.42
C LYS A 109 25.03 16.53 5.54
N ILE A 110 23.82 16.43 6.08
CA ILE A 110 22.58 16.33 5.27
C ILE A 110 22.44 17.54 4.37
N LYS A 111 22.59 18.76 4.91
CA LYS A 111 22.55 19.99 4.11
C LYS A 111 23.61 20.01 3.01
N LEU A 112 24.81 19.51 3.31
CA LEU A 112 25.88 19.39 2.31
C LEU A 112 25.54 18.36 1.23
N ALA A 113 25.02 17.18 1.60
CA ALA A 113 24.59 16.15 0.67
C ALA A 113 23.42 16.63 -0.21
N ASP A 114 22.46 17.35 0.35
CA ASP A 114 21.34 17.94 -0.39
C ASP A 114 21.81 19.02 -1.37
N ALA A 115 22.80 19.84 -0.98
CA ALA A 115 23.40 20.83 -1.87
C ALA A 115 24.19 20.16 -3.01
N ALA A 116 24.97 19.12 -2.70
CA ALA A 116 25.75 18.37 -3.68
C ALA A 116 24.86 17.57 -4.65
N ALA A 117 23.76 16.99 -4.17
CA ALA A 117 22.79 16.29 -5.00
C ALA A 117 22.11 17.20 -6.03
N LYS A 118 21.98 18.49 -5.74
CA LYS A 118 21.41 19.50 -6.65
C LYS A 118 22.40 20.03 -7.69
N ASP A 119 23.70 19.81 -7.51
CA ASP A 119 24.73 20.21 -8.48
C ASP A 119 24.98 19.07 -9.50
N PRO A 120 24.56 19.21 -10.77
CA PRO A 120 24.75 18.18 -11.79
C PRO A 120 26.23 17.82 -12.01
N LYS A 121 27.16 18.74 -11.69
CA LYS A 121 28.60 18.49 -11.81
C LYS A 121 29.15 17.57 -10.73
N GLN A 122 28.41 17.38 -9.64
CA GLN A 122 28.81 16.54 -8.51
C GLN A 122 28.15 15.17 -8.52
N GLN A 123 27.24 14.91 -9.47
CA GLN A 123 26.68 13.58 -9.64
C GLN A 123 27.70 12.69 -10.36
N PRO A 124 28.00 11.49 -9.83
CA PRO A 124 28.80 10.53 -10.55
C PRO A 124 28.11 10.17 -11.87
N PRO A 125 28.86 10.00 -12.98
CA PRO A 125 28.28 9.46 -14.21
C PRO A 125 27.67 8.08 -13.91
N MET A 126 26.56 7.75 -14.56
CA MET A 126 25.98 6.41 -14.46
C MET A 126 27.05 5.35 -14.71
N THR A 127 27.06 4.31 -13.90
CA THR A 127 27.96 3.17 -14.13
C THR A 127 27.59 2.48 -15.44
N ALA A 128 28.53 1.73 -16.02
CA ALA A 128 28.25 0.92 -17.21
C ALA A 128 27.09 -0.06 -16.97
N GLU A 129 26.99 -0.59 -15.75
CA GLU A 129 25.91 -1.49 -15.33
C GLU A 129 24.56 -0.78 -15.23
N GLN A 130 24.50 0.40 -14.60
CA GLN A 130 23.29 1.23 -14.57
C GLN A 130 22.84 1.60 -15.98
N THR A 131 23.79 1.92 -16.86
CA THR A 131 23.52 2.23 -18.26
C THR A 131 22.93 1.02 -18.99
N ALA A 132 23.51 -0.18 -18.78
CA ALA A 132 23.02 -1.42 -19.35
C ALA A 132 21.61 -1.78 -18.84
N GLN A 133 21.32 -1.56 -17.54
CA GLN A 133 20.00 -1.80 -16.96
C GLN A 133 18.94 -0.88 -17.57
N VAL A 134 19.23 0.43 -17.72
CA VAL A 134 18.31 1.38 -18.36
C VAL A 134 18.09 1.01 -19.84
N GLN A 135 19.15 0.60 -20.55
CA GLN A 135 19.03 0.12 -21.92
C GLN A 135 18.16 -1.15 -22.02
N GLN A 136 18.36 -2.11 -21.12
CA GLN A 136 17.59 -3.35 -21.08
C GLN A 136 16.11 -3.09 -20.74
N GLN A 137 15.82 -2.21 -19.78
CA GLN A 137 14.46 -1.82 -19.46
C GLN A 137 13.79 -1.17 -20.66
N LEU A 138 14.45 -0.21 -21.32
CA LEU A 138 13.89 0.45 -22.49
C LEU A 138 13.65 -0.53 -23.66
N ALA A 139 14.54 -1.50 -23.87
CA ALA A 139 14.35 -2.54 -24.87
C ALA A 139 13.09 -3.38 -24.57
N LYS A 140 12.92 -3.83 -23.33
CA LYS A 140 11.71 -4.54 -22.88
C LYS A 140 10.44 -3.71 -23.10
N TYR A 141 10.50 -2.40 -22.86
CA TYR A 141 9.36 -1.50 -23.10
C TYR A 141 9.00 -1.39 -24.58
N LEU A 142 9.99 -1.25 -25.46
CA LEU A 142 9.75 -1.19 -26.89
C LEU A 142 9.20 -2.52 -27.43
N ASP A 143 9.67 -3.65 -26.90
CA ASP A 143 9.11 -4.96 -27.23
C ASP A 143 7.66 -5.12 -26.73
N ALA A 144 7.36 -4.64 -25.53
CA ALA A 144 5.99 -4.65 -25.01
C ALA A 144 5.06 -3.80 -25.88
N LEU A 145 5.51 -2.64 -26.38
CA LEU A 145 4.74 -1.80 -27.30
C LEU A 145 4.41 -2.50 -28.62
N ASP A 146 5.38 -3.17 -29.23
CA ASP A 146 5.15 -3.97 -30.45
C ASP A 146 4.15 -5.11 -30.18
N GLN A 147 4.29 -5.80 -29.05
CA GLN A 147 3.39 -6.88 -28.66
C GLN A 147 1.96 -6.39 -28.45
N ILE A 148 1.79 -5.23 -27.81
CA ILE A 148 0.48 -4.60 -27.60
C ILE A 148 -0.16 -4.21 -28.92
N GLU A 149 0.61 -3.71 -29.88
CA GLU A 149 0.05 -3.39 -31.19
C GLU A 149 -0.51 -4.64 -31.88
N GLY A 150 0.19 -5.77 -31.76
CA GLY A 150 -0.30 -7.07 -32.23
C GLY A 150 -1.54 -7.55 -31.47
N GLU A 151 -1.51 -7.51 -30.15
CA GLU A 151 -2.59 -8.04 -29.29
C GLU A 151 -3.84 -7.16 -29.28
N ALA A 152 -3.70 -5.83 -29.32
CA ALA A 152 -4.84 -4.92 -29.42
C ALA A 152 -5.55 -5.08 -30.76
N LYS A 153 -4.79 -5.33 -31.84
CA LYS A 153 -5.36 -5.67 -33.15
C LYS A 153 -6.12 -6.99 -33.08
N ALA A 154 -5.51 -8.04 -32.51
CA ALA A 154 -6.15 -9.34 -32.35
C ALA A 154 -7.37 -9.33 -31.41
N ALA A 155 -7.34 -8.55 -30.33
CA ALA A 155 -8.44 -8.44 -29.37
C ALA A 155 -9.64 -7.67 -29.92
N LEU A 156 -9.39 -6.66 -30.77
CA LEU A 156 -10.44 -6.01 -31.56
C LEU A 156 -11.12 -7.01 -32.51
N ASP A 157 -10.33 -7.86 -33.15
CA ASP A 157 -10.85 -8.91 -34.03
C ASP A 157 -11.65 -9.97 -33.23
N ALA A 158 -11.27 -10.23 -31.98
CA ALA A 158 -11.89 -11.22 -31.09
C ALA A 158 -13.05 -10.69 -30.21
N LYS A 159 -13.38 -9.39 -30.27
CA LYS A 159 -14.36 -8.70 -29.40
C LYS A 159 -14.02 -8.70 -27.89
N ASP A 160 -12.78 -8.96 -27.50
CA ASP A 160 -12.29 -8.94 -26.11
C ASP A 160 -11.81 -7.54 -25.67
N VAL A 161 -12.68 -6.54 -25.83
CA VAL A 161 -12.31 -5.12 -25.68
C VAL A 161 -11.88 -4.75 -24.25
N VAL A 162 -12.45 -5.38 -23.22
CA VAL A 162 -12.10 -5.14 -21.81
C VAL A 162 -10.64 -5.53 -21.52
N LYS A 163 -10.22 -6.70 -22.00
CA LYS A 163 -8.85 -7.19 -21.81
C LYS A 163 -7.83 -6.30 -22.51
N ALA A 164 -8.16 -5.80 -23.71
CA ALA A 164 -7.33 -4.86 -24.45
C ALA A 164 -7.19 -3.51 -23.74
N VAL A 165 -8.29 -2.95 -23.23
CA VAL A 165 -8.33 -1.67 -22.51
C VAL A 165 -7.51 -1.74 -21.21
N THR A 166 -7.67 -2.81 -20.43
CA THR A 166 -6.90 -3.00 -19.18
C THR A 166 -5.40 -3.05 -19.43
N ARG A 167 -4.97 -3.80 -20.46
CA ARG A 167 -3.56 -3.92 -20.81
C ARG A 167 -2.99 -2.59 -21.30
N LEU A 168 -3.72 -1.86 -22.16
CA LEU A 168 -3.32 -0.52 -22.62
C LEU A 168 -3.10 0.47 -21.47
N ARG A 169 -3.97 0.46 -20.44
CA ARG A 169 -3.84 1.33 -19.26
C ARG A 169 -2.63 1.00 -18.39
N GLN A 170 -2.35 -0.29 -18.18
CA GLN A 170 -1.18 -0.72 -17.42
C GLN A 170 0.12 -0.20 -18.06
N ILE A 171 0.20 -0.22 -19.39
CA ILE A 171 1.35 0.30 -20.12
C ILE A 171 1.40 1.83 -20.15
N ASP A 172 0.27 2.55 -20.27
CA ASP A 172 0.29 4.01 -20.17
C ASP A 172 0.88 4.47 -18.82
N SER A 173 0.51 3.79 -17.73
CA SER A 173 1.08 4.01 -16.40
C SER A 173 2.59 3.73 -16.36
N SER A 174 3.02 2.57 -16.87
CA SER A 174 4.45 2.21 -16.90
C SER A 174 5.29 3.13 -17.80
N CYS A 175 4.73 3.60 -18.93
CA CYS A 175 5.34 4.59 -19.82
C CYS A 175 5.50 5.94 -19.12
N GLY A 176 4.49 6.39 -18.39
CA GLY A 176 4.56 7.62 -17.59
C GLY A 176 5.67 7.56 -16.54
N ALA A 177 5.80 6.44 -15.82
CA ALA A 177 6.85 6.24 -14.84
C ALA A 177 8.26 6.24 -15.47
N LEU A 178 8.43 5.55 -16.61
CA LEU A 178 9.71 5.53 -17.34
C LEU A 178 10.08 6.92 -17.88
N LEU A 179 9.10 7.65 -18.43
CA LEU A 179 9.28 9.02 -18.89
C LEU A 179 9.73 9.95 -17.76
N GLY A 180 9.10 9.83 -16.59
CA GLY A 180 9.50 10.56 -15.39
C GLY A 180 10.94 10.24 -15.00
N SER A 181 11.31 8.96 -14.94
CA SER A 181 12.66 8.52 -14.61
C SER A 181 13.70 9.03 -15.61
N LEU A 182 13.43 8.92 -16.92
CA LEU A 182 14.34 9.40 -17.97
C LEU A 182 14.50 10.92 -17.95
N ALA A 183 13.40 11.66 -17.75
CA ALA A 183 13.44 13.11 -17.63
C ALA A 183 14.23 13.54 -16.39
N GLU A 184 14.07 12.84 -15.28
CA GLU A 184 14.82 13.05 -14.05
C GLU A 184 16.32 12.77 -14.25
N GLN A 185 16.69 11.64 -14.86
CA GLN A 185 18.08 11.31 -15.18
C GLN A 185 18.70 12.32 -16.16
N LYS A 186 17.92 12.83 -17.11
CA LYS A 186 18.38 13.89 -18.01
C LYS A 186 18.60 15.20 -17.27
N ALA A 187 17.67 15.62 -16.41
CA ALA A 187 17.81 16.82 -15.57
C ALA A 187 19.00 16.74 -14.61
N LYS A 188 19.30 15.51 -14.16
CA LYS A 188 20.46 15.16 -13.34
C LYS A 188 21.79 15.16 -14.11
N GLY A 189 21.76 15.25 -15.44
CA GLY A 189 22.97 15.24 -16.29
C GLY A 189 23.66 13.86 -16.37
N THR A 190 23.04 12.82 -15.82
CA THR A 190 23.58 11.46 -15.78
C THR A 190 23.38 10.72 -17.10
N LEU A 191 22.37 11.12 -17.88
CA LEU A 191 22.09 10.57 -19.20
C LEU A 191 22.71 11.44 -20.30
N LYS A 192 23.78 10.97 -20.95
CA LYS A 192 24.45 11.70 -22.04
C LYS A 192 23.64 11.64 -23.34
N ASP A 193 23.53 12.77 -24.03
CA ASP A 193 22.81 12.89 -25.31
C ASP A 193 23.41 12.01 -26.43
N THR A 194 24.67 11.59 -26.29
CA THR A 194 25.38 10.73 -27.25
C THR A 194 25.06 9.24 -27.11
N LEU A 195 24.33 8.84 -26.06
CA LEU A 195 23.97 7.43 -25.87
C LEU A 195 22.98 7.01 -26.97
N VAL A 196 23.36 5.98 -27.72
CA VAL A 196 22.51 5.36 -28.74
C VAL A 196 21.91 4.09 -28.14
N ILE A 197 20.60 3.99 -28.17
CA ILE A 197 19.88 2.82 -27.69
C ILE A 197 19.48 1.99 -28.90
N GLN A 198 19.91 0.74 -28.91
CA GLN A 198 19.49 -0.23 -29.93
C GLN A 198 18.26 -0.97 -29.42
N ALA A 199 17.16 -0.83 -30.12
CA ALA A 199 15.94 -1.58 -29.88
C ALA A 199 15.46 -2.17 -31.21
N LYS A 200 15.60 -3.50 -31.34
CA LYS A 200 15.38 -4.25 -32.58
C LYS A 200 15.97 -3.54 -33.82
N ALA A 201 15.11 -2.91 -34.63
CA ALA A 201 15.43 -2.28 -35.91
C ALA A 201 15.68 -0.77 -35.84
N ARG A 202 15.60 -0.15 -34.65
CA ARG A 202 15.78 1.30 -34.49
C ARG A 202 17.01 1.60 -33.63
N LYS A 203 17.89 2.43 -34.19
CA LYS A 203 18.92 3.14 -33.43
C LYS A 203 18.33 4.49 -33.05
N LEU A 204 17.94 4.63 -31.79
CA LEU A 204 17.38 5.87 -31.26
C LEU A 204 18.45 6.60 -30.47
N LYS A 205 18.66 7.87 -30.79
CA LYS A 205 19.48 8.74 -29.94
C LYS A 205 18.67 9.12 -28.70
N VAL A 206 19.30 9.21 -27.54
CA VAL A 206 18.63 9.64 -26.29
C VAL A 206 17.89 10.97 -26.44
N GLN A 207 18.38 11.88 -27.27
CA GLN A 207 17.70 13.15 -27.56
C GLN A 207 16.34 12.99 -28.26
N GLU A 208 16.12 11.90 -28.99
CA GLU A 208 14.89 11.62 -29.75
C GLU A 208 13.84 10.87 -28.91
N LEU A 209 14.28 10.28 -27.78
CA LEU A 209 13.44 9.46 -26.91
C LEU A 209 12.21 10.20 -26.36
N PRO A 210 12.34 11.43 -25.82
CA PRO A 210 11.18 12.15 -25.29
C PRO A 210 10.11 12.36 -26.36
N ALA A 211 10.51 12.80 -27.57
CA ALA A 211 9.58 13.04 -28.67
C ALA A 211 8.92 11.74 -29.16
N LEU A 212 9.67 10.63 -29.21
CA LEU A 212 9.13 9.33 -29.58
C LEU A 212 8.13 8.82 -28.53
N LEU A 213 8.48 8.90 -27.25
CA LEU A 213 7.64 8.46 -26.14
C LEU A 213 6.36 9.30 -26.04
N THR A 214 6.43 10.62 -26.23
CA THR A 214 5.23 11.47 -26.29
C THR A 214 4.33 11.08 -27.46
N LYS A 215 4.89 10.78 -28.65
CA LYS A 215 4.11 10.30 -29.80
C LYS A 215 3.45 8.94 -29.52
N LEU A 216 4.17 8.03 -28.87
CA LEU A 216 3.66 6.72 -28.47
C LEU A 216 2.53 6.84 -27.44
N GLN A 217 2.72 7.66 -26.40
CA GLN A 217 1.71 7.93 -25.38
C GLN A 217 0.45 8.56 -26.00
N ALA A 218 0.60 9.57 -26.86
CA ALA A 218 -0.52 10.18 -27.55
C ALA A 218 -1.27 9.18 -28.45
N SER A 219 -0.54 8.29 -29.13
CA SER A 219 -1.13 7.22 -29.94
C SER A 219 -1.90 6.22 -29.09
N ALA A 220 -1.32 5.78 -27.97
CA ALA A 220 -1.95 4.87 -27.02
C ALA A 220 -3.21 5.48 -26.40
N GLN A 221 -3.17 6.73 -25.95
CA GLN A 221 -4.31 7.45 -25.39
C GLN A 221 -5.43 7.65 -26.41
N LYS A 222 -5.09 7.97 -27.66
CA LYS A 222 -6.09 8.08 -28.73
C LYS A 222 -6.78 6.73 -28.96
N ARG A 223 -6.02 5.64 -29.10
CA ARG A 223 -6.58 4.29 -29.27
C ARG A 223 -7.42 3.85 -28.07
N LEU A 224 -7.00 4.18 -26.85
CA LEU A 224 -7.77 3.90 -25.64
C LEU A 224 -9.15 4.58 -25.69
N LYS A 225 -9.21 5.86 -26.05
CA LYS A 225 -10.46 6.61 -26.22
C LYS A 225 -11.35 6.02 -27.32
N ASP A 226 -10.75 5.65 -28.45
CA ASP A 226 -11.48 5.03 -29.57
C ASP A 226 -12.08 3.67 -29.15
N ASN A 227 -11.33 2.86 -28.41
CA ASN A 227 -11.78 1.57 -27.87
C ASN A 227 -12.86 1.71 -26.79
N GLU A 228 -12.71 2.67 -25.87
CA GLU A 228 -13.72 2.96 -24.86
C GLU A 228 -15.04 3.40 -25.50
N LYS A 229 -14.97 4.21 -26.56
CA LYS A 229 -16.14 4.61 -27.34
C LYS A 229 -16.81 3.42 -28.01
N ALA A 230 -16.04 2.53 -28.63
CA ALA A 230 -16.57 1.30 -29.24
C ALA A 230 -17.21 0.38 -28.20
N TYR A 231 -16.59 0.22 -27.04
CA TYR A 231 -17.11 -0.58 -25.93
C TYR A 231 -18.44 -0.04 -25.39
N ARG A 232 -18.54 1.28 -25.19
CA ARG A 232 -19.80 1.92 -24.75
C ARG A 232 -20.92 1.71 -25.76
N ALA A 233 -20.63 1.85 -27.06
CA ALA A 233 -21.61 1.60 -28.11
C ALA A 233 -22.11 0.14 -28.10
N GLU A 234 -21.23 -0.82 -27.80
CA GLU A 234 -21.60 -2.23 -27.66
C GLU A 234 -22.47 -2.48 -26.40
N LEU A 235 -22.13 -1.86 -25.26
CA LEU A 235 -22.97 -1.94 -24.06
C LEU A 235 -24.37 -1.35 -24.30
N ASP A 236 -24.46 -0.21 -24.98
CA ASP A 236 -25.74 0.41 -25.34
C ASP A 236 -26.56 -0.51 -26.26
N ARG A 237 -25.91 -1.18 -27.21
CA ARG A 237 -26.53 -2.18 -28.08
C ARG A 237 -27.08 -3.36 -27.28
N GLN A 238 -26.30 -3.91 -26.35
CA GLN A 238 -26.74 -5.01 -25.49
C GLN A 238 -27.87 -4.59 -24.54
N ALA A 239 -27.84 -3.36 -24.02
CA ALA A 239 -28.92 -2.82 -23.20
C ALA A 239 -30.22 -2.66 -24.00
N ALA A 240 -30.12 -2.18 -25.24
CA ALA A 240 -31.25 -2.08 -26.16
C ALA A 240 -31.83 -3.47 -26.50
N GLU A 241 -30.98 -4.46 -26.78
CA GLU A 241 -31.39 -5.85 -27.01
C GLU A 241 -32.09 -6.45 -25.79
N LYS A 242 -31.55 -6.28 -24.58
CA LYS A 242 -32.18 -6.75 -23.34
C LYS A 242 -33.54 -6.08 -23.11
N LYS A 243 -33.65 -4.77 -23.37
CA LYS A 243 -34.92 -4.04 -23.28
C LYS A 243 -35.95 -4.55 -24.28
N ALA A 244 -35.53 -4.80 -25.52
CA ALA A 244 -36.39 -5.39 -26.55
C ALA A 244 -36.87 -6.80 -26.16
N GLN A 245 -35.99 -7.64 -25.61
CA GLN A 245 -36.35 -8.97 -25.11
C GLN A 245 -37.32 -8.90 -23.93
N ALA A 246 -37.13 -7.96 -22.99
CA ALA A 246 -38.04 -7.76 -21.87
C ALA A 246 -39.43 -7.31 -22.34
N GLN A 247 -39.49 -6.41 -23.31
CA GLN A 247 -40.74 -5.96 -23.92
C GLN A 247 -41.45 -7.12 -24.62
N ALA A 248 -40.74 -7.89 -25.46
CA ALA A 248 -41.31 -9.06 -26.14
C ALA A 248 -41.88 -10.09 -25.15
N ARG A 249 -41.21 -10.31 -24.01
CA ARG A 249 -41.72 -11.17 -22.93
C ARG A 249 -42.97 -10.61 -22.25
N ALA A 250 -43.04 -9.29 -22.05
CA ALA A 250 -44.21 -8.64 -21.50
C ALA A 250 -45.42 -8.76 -22.45
N ASP A 251 -45.21 -8.50 -23.74
CA ASP A 251 -46.24 -8.60 -24.77
C ASP A 251 -46.76 -10.05 -24.90
N ALA A 252 -45.86 -11.04 -24.88
CA ALA A 252 -46.22 -12.45 -24.87
C ALA A 252 -47.07 -12.83 -23.65
N ARG A 253 -46.78 -12.28 -22.46
CA ARG A 253 -47.60 -12.48 -21.25
C ARG A 253 -48.99 -11.87 -21.39
N VAL A 254 -49.12 -10.70 -22.01
CA VAL A 254 -50.42 -10.07 -22.27
C VAL A 254 -51.22 -10.91 -23.26
N ALA A 255 -50.61 -11.38 -24.34
CA ALA A 255 -51.25 -12.25 -25.33
C ALA A 255 -51.72 -13.60 -24.73
N ALA A 256 -50.94 -14.20 -23.84
CA ALA A 256 -51.33 -15.42 -23.15
C ALA A 256 -52.55 -15.21 -22.24
N LYS A 257 -52.64 -14.07 -21.54
CA LYS A 257 -53.79 -13.73 -20.70
C LYS A 257 -55.07 -13.51 -21.49
N SER A 258 -54.99 -12.89 -22.67
CA SER A 258 -56.16 -12.70 -23.54
C SER A 258 -56.65 -14.00 -24.17
N ALA A 259 -55.75 -14.93 -24.49
CA ALA A 259 -56.12 -16.27 -25.00
C ALA A 259 -56.79 -17.17 -23.94
N GLY A 260 -56.49 -16.98 -22.65
CA GLY A 260 -57.06 -17.77 -21.55
C GLY A 260 -58.51 -17.45 -21.17
N LYS A 261 -59.07 -16.35 -21.68
CA LYS A 261 -60.46 -15.93 -21.39
C LYS A 261 -61.44 -16.65 -22.32
N ARG A 262 -61.57 -17.97 -22.15
CA ARG A 262 -62.64 -18.75 -22.80
C ARG A 262 -64.00 -18.37 -22.19
N PRO A 263 -65.03 -18.06 -23.00
CA PRO A 263 -66.36 -17.75 -22.47
C PRO A 263 -67.02 -19.03 -21.91
N GLY A 264 -67.29 -19.02 -20.60
CA GLY A 264 -68.38 -19.72 -19.93
C GLY A 264 -68.39 -21.25 -19.95
N ALA A 265 -68.15 -21.86 -18.79
CA ALA A 265 -68.86 -23.08 -18.40
C ALA A 265 -69.33 -22.91 -16.95
N ALA A 266 -70.62 -22.65 -16.80
CA ALA A 266 -71.33 -22.75 -15.54
C ALA A 266 -71.40 -24.22 -15.13
N ALA A 267 -70.84 -24.57 -13.97
CA ALA A 267 -71.27 -25.73 -13.19
C ALA A 267 -70.70 -25.62 -11.77
N GLY A 268 -71.59 -25.65 -10.78
CA GLY A 268 -71.26 -25.61 -9.36
C GLY A 268 -70.54 -26.87 -8.89
N GLY A 269 -69.81 -26.71 -7.80
CA GLY A 269 -69.13 -27.80 -7.10
C GLY A 269 -68.28 -27.23 -5.96
N GLN A 270 -68.87 -27.16 -4.77
CA GLN A 270 -68.16 -26.96 -3.51
C GLN A 270 -67.04 -28.00 -3.37
N ARG A 271 -65.84 -27.54 -3.02
CA ARG A 271 -64.83 -28.36 -2.35
C ARG A 271 -64.08 -27.53 -1.31
N PRO A 272 -63.70 -28.12 -0.16
CA PRO A 272 -63.27 -27.38 1.01
C PRO A 272 -61.74 -27.25 1.09
N GLY A 273 -61.32 -26.17 1.74
CA GLY A 273 -60.11 -26.04 2.56
C GLY A 273 -58.79 -26.54 1.99
N ALA A 274 -57.97 -25.62 1.48
CA ALA A 274 -56.52 -25.81 1.42
C ALA A 274 -55.85 -24.62 2.12
N ALA A 275 -55.04 -24.97 3.12
CA ALA A 275 -54.38 -24.08 4.05
C ALA A 275 -53.43 -23.07 3.37
N ALA A 276 -53.24 -21.95 4.06
CA ALA A 276 -52.23 -20.95 3.76
C ALA A 276 -50.82 -21.59 3.69
N PRO A 277 -49.95 -21.18 2.75
CA PRO A 277 -48.54 -21.51 2.86
C PRO A 277 -47.94 -20.73 4.02
N ALA A 278 -47.41 -21.47 4.98
CA ALA A 278 -46.58 -20.99 6.06
C ALA A 278 -45.28 -20.41 5.52
N ASP A 279 -44.84 -19.37 6.23
CA ASP A 279 -43.49 -18.85 6.42
C ASP A 279 -42.37 -19.40 5.53
N ASP A 280 -41.71 -18.45 4.86
CA ASP A 280 -40.37 -18.58 4.28
C ASP A 280 -39.38 -19.10 5.33
N ALA A 281 -39.29 -20.43 5.45
CA ALA A 281 -38.16 -21.08 6.07
C ALA A 281 -36.93 -20.80 5.20
N GLN A 282 -36.19 -19.75 5.56
CA GLN A 282 -34.84 -19.50 5.04
C GLN A 282 -34.04 -20.79 5.21
N ALA A 283 -33.63 -21.35 4.07
CA ALA A 283 -32.70 -22.46 4.03
C ALA A 283 -31.45 -22.10 4.86
N PRO A 284 -30.84 -23.04 5.59
CA PRO A 284 -29.61 -22.78 6.32
C PRO A 284 -28.56 -22.26 5.34
N VAL A 285 -28.20 -20.99 5.50
CA VAL A 285 -27.16 -20.35 4.70
C VAL A 285 -25.86 -21.06 5.07
N ALA A 286 -25.20 -21.67 4.08
CA ALA A 286 -23.91 -22.30 4.29
C ALA A 286 -22.95 -21.27 4.90
N ALA A 287 -22.16 -21.68 5.90
CA ALA A 287 -21.19 -20.81 6.55
C ALA A 287 -20.33 -20.11 5.49
N ALA A 288 -20.19 -18.79 5.60
CA ALA A 288 -19.39 -18.02 4.66
C ALA A 288 -17.96 -18.61 4.59
N PRO A 289 -17.41 -18.81 3.38
CA PRO A 289 -16.04 -19.30 3.22
C PRO A 289 -15.07 -18.40 3.99
N VAL A 290 -14.06 -18.99 4.63
CA VAL A 290 -13.05 -18.25 5.40
C VAL A 290 -12.38 -17.14 4.55
N ASP A 291 -12.36 -17.32 3.23
CA ASP A 291 -11.81 -16.40 2.25
C ASP A 291 -12.57 -15.06 2.14
N TYR A 292 -13.85 -15.02 2.51
CA TYR A 292 -14.64 -13.77 2.48
C TYR A 292 -14.18 -12.80 3.57
N TYR A 293 -13.66 -13.32 4.69
CA TYR A 293 -13.13 -12.52 5.78
C TYR A 293 -11.84 -11.80 5.40
N ALA A 294 -10.93 -12.50 4.73
CA ALA A 294 -9.67 -11.94 4.23
C ALA A 294 -9.91 -10.88 3.15
N ALA A 295 -10.92 -11.07 2.29
CA ALA A 295 -11.26 -10.10 1.25
C ALA A 295 -11.87 -8.79 1.79
N ALA A 296 -12.68 -8.90 2.85
CA ALA A 296 -13.36 -7.76 3.46
C ALA A 296 -12.50 -6.97 4.46
N THR A 297 -11.35 -7.49 4.88
CA THR A 297 -10.50 -6.88 5.92
C THR A 297 -9.31 -6.14 5.33
N PHE A 298 -9.11 -4.89 5.73
CA PHE A 298 -7.97 -4.09 5.30
C PHE A 298 -6.65 -4.59 5.90
N ALA A 299 -5.57 -4.58 5.10
CA ALA A 299 -4.19 -4.91 5.48
C ALA A 299 -4.04 -6.24 6.26
N PHE A 300 -4.86 -7.23 5.94
CA PHE A 300 -4.71 -8.59 6.43
C PHE A 300 -3.54 -9.28 5.69
N GLY A 301 -2.31 -8.87 5.99
CA GLY A 301 -1.09 -9.35 5.35
C GLY A 301 0.04 -8.32 5.26
N ARG A 302 1.08 -8.69 4.52
CA ARG A 302 2.27 -7.84 4.28
C ARG A 302 1.98 -6.85 3.17
N CYS A 303 2.43 -5.60 3.33
CA CYS A 303 2.26 -4.60 2.29
C CYS A 303 3.07 -4.92 1.05
N SER A 304 2.43 -4.85 -0.11
CA SER A 304 3.13 -4.80 -1.39
C SER A 304 3.99 -3.54 -1.41
N PHE A 305 5.29 -3.70 -1.68
CA PHE A 305 6.26 -2.61 -1.78
C PHE A 305 6.34 -1.67 -0.55
N GLY A 306 5.88 -2.11 0.63
CA GLY A 306 5.92 -1.30 1.85
C GLY A 306 4.87 -0.17 1.90
N HIS A 307 3.79 -0.26 1.11
CA HIS A 307 2.69 0.71 1.16
C HIS A 307 1.30 0.07 0.95
N CYS A 308 0.70 -0.48 2.00
CA CYS A 308 -0.62 -1.12 1.93
C CYS A 308 -1.72 -0.18 1.44
N ALA A 309 -1.64 1.09 1.83
CA ALA A 309 -2.65 2.09 1.49
C ALA A 309 -2.67 2.47 -0.01
N THR A 310 -1.58 2.22 -0.74
CA THR A 310 -1.45 2.61 -2.16
C THR A 310 -1.22 1.44 -3.09
N ASP A 311 -0.51 0.41 -2.66
CA ASP A 311 -0.11 -0.72 -3.51
C ASP A 311 -0.90 -2.00 -3.20
N GLY A 312 -1.45 -2.09 -1.98
CA GLY A 312 -2.19 -3.26 -1.50
C GLY A 312 -1.32 -4.19 -0.65
N TRP A 313 -1.81 -5.39 -0.37
CA TRP A 313 -1.18 -6.34 0.54
C TRP A 313 -1.35 -7.77 0.06
N GLU A 314 -0.52 -8.66 0.57
CA GLU A 314 -0.57 -10.09 0.27
C GLU A 314 -0.39 -10.93 1.53
N ASN A 315 -1.01 -12.10 1.53
CA ASN A 315 -0.81 -13.14 2.52
C ASN A 315 -0.75 -14.50 1.80
N ASP A 316 -0.73 -15.59 2.57
CA ASP A 316 -0.63 -16.92 1.97
C ASP A 316 -1.85 -17.26 1.10
N SER A 317 -3.07 -16.83 1.44
CA SER A 317 -4.30 -17.21 0.75
C SER A 317 -4.80 -16.21 -0.30
N SER A 318 -4.32 -14.96 -0.29
CA SER A 318 -4.82 -13.91 -1.20
C SER A 318 -3.80 -12.81 -1.50
N SER A 319 -4.02 -12.15 -2.64
CA SER A 319 -3.34 -10.90 -3.03
C SER A 319 -4.36 -9.80 -3.25
N THR A 320 -4.15 -8.66 -2.61
CA THR A 320 -5.02 -7.49 -2.69
C THR A 320 -4.31 -6.32 -3.34
N ARG A 321 -5.00 -5.60 -4.21
CA ARG A 321 -4.49 -4.42 -4.90
C ARG A 321 -5.44 -3.24 -4.73
N CYS A 322 -4.90 -2.05 -4.46
CA CYS A 322 -5.69 -0.83 -4.39
C CYS A 322 -6.22 -0.41 -5.77
N ASN A 323 -7.50 -0.03 -5.80
CA ASN A 323 -8.07 0.63 -6.98
C ASN A 323 -7.43 2.02 -7.13
N PHE A 324 -7.02 2.34 -8.36
CA PHE A 324 -6.38 3.62 -8.72
C PHE A 324 -5.21 4.06 -7.81
N GLY A 325 -4.58 3.11 -7.12
CA GLY A 325 -3.46 3.36 -6.21
C GLY A 325 -3.85 3.95 -4.86
N LYS A 326 -5.13 3.88 -4.44
CA LYS A 326 -5.61 4.45 -3.18
C LYS A 326 -6.72 3.62 -2.53
N CYS A 327 -6.34 2.65 -1.70
CA CYS A 327 -7.29 1.72 -1.09
C CYS A 327 -8.39 2.41 -0.28
N PHE A 328 -8.07 3.46 0.48
CA PHE A 328 -9.04 4.11 1.36
C PHE A 328 -9.99 5.10 0.69
N GLN A 329 -9.77 5.39 -0.59
CA GLN A 329 -10.60 6.33 -1.35
C GLN A 329 -11.39 5.58 -2.43
N ASP A 330 -10.71 4.66 -3.11
CA ASP A 330 -11.22 3.99 -4.30
C ASP A 330 -11.56 2.51 -4.07
N GLY A 331 -11.25 1.98 -2.88
CA GLY A 331 -11.40 0.58 -2.55
C GLY A 331 -10.28 -0.30 -3.10
N TRP A 332 -10.49 -1.61 -3.11
CA TRP A 332 -9.47 -2.59 -3.49
C TRP A 332 -10.10 -3.83 -4.14
N VAL A 333 -9.26 -4.60 -4.81
CA VAL A 333 -9.62 -5.90 -5.38
C VAL A 333 -8.77 -6.96 -4.71
N THR A 334 -9.41 -8.00 -4.17
CA THR A 334 -8.73 -9.14 -3.56
C THR A 334 -8.90 -10.36 -4.46
N THR A 335 -7.78 -10.93 -4.90
CA THR A 335 -7.74 -12.20 -5.65
C THR A 335 -7.31 -13.30 -4.70
N GLN A 336 -8.16 -14.31 -4.57
CA GLN A 336 -7.92 -15.50 -3.76
C GLN A 336 -6.99 -16.46 -4.52
N ARG A 337 -6.35 -17.40 -3.81
CA ARG A 337 -5.39 -18.35 -4.41
C ARG A 337 -6.01 -19.22 -5.52
N ASP A 338 -7.30 -19.50 -5.46
CA ASP A 338 -8.04 -20.25 -6.49
C ASP A 338 -8.44 -19.39 -7.70
N GLY A 339 -8.08 -18.10 -7.71
CA GLY A 339 -8.36 -17.15 -8.78
C GLY A 339 -9.70 -16.43 -8.63
N GLN A 340 -10.47 -16.71 -7.59
CA GLN A 340 -11.70 -15.97 -7.32
C GLN A 340 -11.41 -14.53 -6.90
N VAL A 341 -12.30 -13.60 -7.28
CA VAL A 341 -12.08 -12.17 -7.12
C VAL A 341 -13.22 -11.53 -6.34
N SER A 342 -12.87 -10.81 -5.29
CA SER A 342 -13.76 -9.92 -4.56
C SER A 342 -13.41 -8.46 -4.85
N ASP A 343 -14.42 -7.62 -5.08
CA ASP A 343 -14.29 -6.18 -5.35
C ASP A 343 -14.83 -5.39 -4.16
N THR A 344 -13.98 -4.57 -3.54
CA THR A 344 -14.35 -3.73 -2.41
C THR A 344 -14.39 -2.27 -2.83
N ARG A 345 -15.45 -1.56 -2.42
CA ARG A 345 -15.65 -0.13 -2.71
C ARG A 345 -15.88 0.65 -1.42
N CYS A 346 -15.22 1.80 -1.33
CA CYS A 346 -15.45 2.72 -0.23
C CYS A 346 -16.82 3.38 -0.33
N ASN A 347 -17.56 3.37 0.78
CA ASN A 347 -18.79 4.13 0.89
C ASN A 347 -18.43 5.62 0.86
N PHE A 348 -19.18 6.41 0.08
CA PHE A 348 -19.00 7.85 -0.06
C PHE A 348 -17.54 8.32 -0.37
N GLY A 349 -16.69 7.43 -0.90
CA GLY A 349 -15.30 7.72 -1.25
C GLY A 349 -14.32 7.76 -0.07
N ASN A 350 -14.70 7.31 1.13
CA ASN A 350 -13.78 7.21 2.26
C ASN A 350 -14.05 5.98 3.14
N CYS A 351 -13.29 4.91 2.90
CA CYS A 351 -13.42 3.66 3.64
C CYS A 351 -13.21 3.81 5.15
N LEU A 352 -12.28 4.66 5.59
CA LEU A 352 -11.93 4.79 7.00
C LEU A 352 -12.93 5.63 7.82
N LYS A 353 -13.86 6.29 7.13
CA LYS A 353 -14.90 7.11 7.75
C LYS A 353 -16.28 6.49 7.59
N ASP A 354 -16.59 6.08 6.37
CA ASP A 354 -17.94 5.70 5.96
C ASP A 354 -18.10 4.17 5.78
N GLY A 355 -17.01 3.42 5.95
CA GLY A 355 -16.98 1.97 5.73
C GLY A 355 -16.91 1.60 4.25
N TRP A 356 -17.13 0.33 3.95
CA TRP A 356 -16.99 -0.21 2.59
C TRP A 356 -17.93 -1.39 2.35
N THR A 357 -18.20 -1.67 1.09
CA THR A 357 -18.94 -2.86 0.65
C THR A 357 -18.02 -3.72 -0.20
N THR A 358 -17.98 -5.01 0.10
CA THR A 358 -17.23 -6.02 -0.67
C THR A 358 -18.20 -6.92 -1.41
N THR A 359 -18.12 -6.94 -2.74
CA THR A 359 -18.85 -7.89 -3.59
C THR A 359 -17.99 -9.13 -3.82
N HIS A 360 -18.54 -10.28 -3.52
CA HIS A 360 -17.89 -11.58 -3.61
C HIS A 360 -18.07 -12.22 -5.00
N PRO A 361 -17.33 -13.28 -5.31
CA PRO A 361 -17.37 -13.95 -6.62
C PRO A 361 -18.75 -14.48 -7.01
N ASP A 362 -19.55 -14.89 -6.02
CA ASP A 362 -20.93 -15.37 -6.18
C ASP A 362 -21.96 -14.23 -6.35
N GLY A 363 -21.52 -12.98 -6.29
CA GLY A 363 -22.35 -11.78 -6.40
C GLY A 363 -22.99 -11.33 -5.08
N THR A 364 -22.75 -12.03 -3.98
CA THR A 364 -23.18 -11.60 -2.64
C THR A 364 -22.32 -10.46 -2.12
N THR A 365 -22.78 -9.78 -1.06
CA THR A 365 -22.09 -8.61 -0.50
C THR A 365 -21.87 -8.71 0.99
N SER A 366 -20.69 -8.29 1.44
CA SER A 366 -20.40 -7.96 2.84
C SER A 366 -20.34 -6.44 3.01
N ASP A 367 -20.99 -5.94 4.05
CA ASP A 367 -21.04 -4.51 4.36
C ASP A 367 -20.30 -4.21 5.65
N THR A 368 -19.28 -3.36 5.57
CA THR A 368 -18.48 -2.91 6.71
C THR A 368 -18.83 -1.48 7.06
N ARG A 369 -19.02 -1.21 8.37
CA ARG A 369 -19.29 0.13 8.91
C ARG A 369 -18.25 0.50 9.95
N CYS A 370 -17.81 1.75 9.92
CA CYS A 370 -16.93 2.30 10.95
C CYS A 370 -17.69 2.57 12.24
N ASN A 371 -17.15 2.09 13.36
CA ASN A 371 -17.68 2.42 14.67
C ASN A 371 -17.49 3.92 14.91
N PHE A 372 -18.53 4.58 15.41
CA PHE A 372 -18.54 6.02 15.68
C PHE A 372 -18.04 6.91 14.49
N GLY A 373 -18.09 6.39 13.26
CA GLY A 373 -17.66 7.10 12.05
C GLY A 373 -16.14 7.17 11.86
N ASN A 374 -15.34 6.38 12.58
CA ASN A 374 -13.89 6.32 12.36
C ASN A 374 -13.31 4.92 12.60
N CYS A 375 -13.07 4.19 11.50
CA CYS A 375 -12.53 2.85 11.54
C CYS A 375 -11.10 2.78 12.11
N ALA A 376 -10.30 3.84 11.93
CA ALA A 376 -8.90 3.84 12.33
C ALA A 376 -8.70 3.97 13.85
N THR A 377 -9.67 4.53 14.57
CA THR A 377 -9.61 4.74 16.03
C THR A 377 -10.59 3.87 16.80
N ASP A 378 -11.78 3.64 16.24
CA ASP A 378 -12.89 3.01 16.95
C ASP A 378 -13.18 1.58 16.46
N GLY A 379 -12.50 1.14 15.40
CA GLY A 379 -12.73 -0.14 14.77
C GLY A 379 -13.97 -0.15 13.87
N TRP A 380 -14.40 -1.34 13.47
CA TRP A 380 -15.47 -1.53 12.49
C TRP A 380 -16.23 -2.82 12.71
N SER A 381 -17.46 -2.88 12.19
CA SER A 381 -18.26 -4.10 12.15
C SER A 381 -18.54 -4.47 10.71
N THR A 382 -18.44 -5.75 10.37
CA THR A 382 -18.74 -6.28 9.04
C THR A 382 -19.92 -7.23 9.14
N THR A 383 -20.96 -7.00 8.34
CA THR A 383 -22.09 -7.91 8.15
C THR A 383 -21.87 -8.73 6.89
N TYR A 384 -22.02 -10.05 6.99
CA TYR A 384 -21.84 -11.00 5.90
C TYR A 384 -23.17 -11.33 5.20
N PRO A 385 -23.14 -11.95 4.01
CA PRO A 385 -24.34 -12.29 3.26
C PRO A 385 -25.35 -13.18 4.02
N ASP A 386 -24.85 -14.01 4.93
CA ASP A 386 -25.65 -14.89 5.79
C ASP A 386 -26.27 -14.17 6.99
N GLY A 387 -26.05 -12.87 7.13
CA GLY A 387 -26.52 -12.04 8.24
C GLY A 387 -25.64 -12.12 9.49
N SER A 388 -24.60 -12.95 9.48
CA SER A 388 -23.62 -13.01 10.56
C SER A 388 -22.75 -11.74 10.59
N SER A 389 -22.10 -11.45 11.71
CA SER A 389 -21.26 -10.26 11.85
C SER A 389 -19.94 -10.53 12.57
N SER A 390 -18.91 -9.81 12.14
CA SER A 390 -17.64 -9.71 12.86
C SER A 390 -17.46 -8.30 13.41
N ASP A 391 -16.84 -8.19 14.57
CA ASP A 391 -16.56 -6.91 15.22
C ASP A 391 -15.06 -6.73 15.45
N THR A 392 -14.51 -5.67 14.88
CA THR A 392 -13.11 -5.28 15.03
C THR A 392 -12.96 -4.13 16.01
N ARG A 393 -11.99 -4.26 16.93
CA ARG A 393 -11.61 -3.22 17.89
C ARG A 393 -10.14 -2.84 17.73
N CYS A 394 -9.87 -1.55 17.77
CA CYS A 394 -8.49 -1.04 17.74
C CYS A 394 -7.78 -1.28 19.06
N ASN A 395 -6.56 -1.79 18.99
CA ASN A 395 -5.69 -1.88 20.15
C ASN A 395 -5.30 -0.47 20.58
N PHE A 396 -5.45 -0.18 21.88
CA PHE A 396 -5.16 1.14 22.47
C PHE A 396 -5.82 2.34 21.75
N GLY A 397 -6.92 2.11 21.02
CA GLY A 397 -7.64 3.15 20.27
C GLY A 397 -6.99 3.60 18.97
N ALA A 398 -6.01 2.85 18.43
CA ALA A 398 -5.37 3.19 17.15
C ALA A 398 -5.02 1.95 16.33
N CYS A 399 -5.95 1.52 15.47
CA CYS A 399 -5.82 0.31 14.66
C CYS A 399 -4.58 0.32 13.77
N MET A 400 -4.25 1.48 13.20
CA MET A 400 -3.22 1.60 12.16
C MET A 400 -1.79 1.68 12.72
N THR A 401 -1.64 1.83 14.03
CA THR A 401 -0.34 1.88 14.72
C THR A 401 -0.15 0.72 15.69
N ASP A 402 -1.21 0.34 16.40
CA ASP A 402 -1.15 -0.63 17.49
C ASP A 402 -1.80 -1.98 17.14
N GLY A 403 -2.42 -2.07 15.96
CA GLY A 403 -3.12 -3.27 15.50
C GLY A 403 -4.56 -3.34 15.99
N TRP A 404 -5.22 -4.47 15.76
CA TRP A 404 -6.63 -4.65 16.07
C TRP A 404 -6.95 -6.11 16.38
N SER A 405 -8.08 -6.31 17.05
CA SER A 405 -8.67 -7.62 17.31
C SER A 405 -10.01 -7.72 16.61
N THR A 406 -10.26 -8.80 15.87
CA THR A 406 -11.54 -9.07 15.19
C THR A 406 -12.20 -10.29 15.79
N SER A 407 -13.37 -10.10 16.38
CA SER A 407 -14.22 -11.19 16.87
C SER A 407 -15.06 -11.72 15.72
N MET A 408 -14.96 -13.01 15.45
CA MET A 408 -15.59 -13.68 14.31
C MET A 408 -16.95 -14.26 14.69
N PRO A 409 -17.87 -14.44 13.72
CA PRO A 409 -19.20 -14.96 14.03
C PRO A 409 -19.22 -16.38 14.61
N ASN A 410 -18.19 -17.17 14.32
CA ASN A 410 -18.01 -18.53 14.84
C ASN A 410 -17.43 -18.58 16.27
N GLY A 411 -17.26 -17.42 16.93
CA GLY A 411 -16.66 -17.30 18.26
C GLY A 411 -15.12 -17.30 18.27
N GLY A 412 -14.48 -17.42 17.11
CA GLY A 412 -13.04 -17.21 16.98
C GLY A 412 -12.66 -15.74 17.10
N ALA A 413 -11.38 -15.48 17.33
CA ALA A 413 -10.82 -14.14 17.27
C ALA A 413 -9.56 -14.15 16.43
N ILE A 414 -9.37 -13.08 15.66
CA ILE A 414 -8.14 -12.80 14.89
C ILE A 414 -7.48 -11.62 15.59
N GLU A 415 -6.22 -11.78 15.97
CA GLU A 415 -5.43 -10.69 16.54
C GLU A 415 -4.42 -10.23 15.49
N CYS A 416 -4.40 -8.94 15.18
CA CYS A 416 -3.50 -8.34 14.22
C CYS A 416 -2.59 -7.32 14.91
N ARG A 417 -1.29 -7.37 14.63
CA ARG A 417 -0.31 -6.38 15.09
C ARG A 417 0.37 -5.70 13.94
N CYS A 418 0.53 -4.39 14.03
CA CYS A 418 1.27 -3.63 13.04
C CYS A 418 2.75 -4.00 13.05
N SER A 419 3.25 -4.40 11.89
CA SER A 419 4.68 -4.56 11.67
C SER A 419 5.36 -3.21 11.91
N PHE A 420 6.44 -3.20 12.69
CA PHE A 420 7.21 -2.00 13.04
C PHE A 420 6.37 -0.80 13.56
N GLY A 421 5.16 -1.05 14.08
CA GLY A 421 4.27 -0.03 14.62
C GLY A 421 3.50 0.78 13.56
N ASN A 422 3.44 0.33 12.30
CA ASN A 422 2.67 1.01 11.25
C ASN A 422 2.07 0.04 10.23
N CYS A 423 0.77 -0.26 10.37
CA CYS A 423 0.06 -1.17 9.49
C CYS A 423 -0.13 -0.62 8.06
N LEU A 424 -0.07 0.69 7.87
CA LEU A 424 -0.28 1.30 6.55
C LEU A 424 0.94 1.18 5.64
N THR A 425 2.12 1.13 6.26
CA THR A 425 3.41 1.09 5.57
C THR A 425 3.97 -0.32 5.61
N ASP A 426 3.99 -0.94 6.77
CA ASP A 426 4.71 -2.19 6.97
C ASP A 426 3.79 -3.42 7.01
N GLY A 427 2.48 -3.21 7.10
CA GLY A 427 1.44 -4.24 7.08
C GLY A 427 1.16 -4.77 8.49
N ALA A 428 0.28 -5.77 8.56
CA ALA A 428 -0.09 -6.41 9.80
C ALA A 428 0.23 -7.90 9.78
N GLU A 429 0.72 -8.41 10.90
CA GLU A 429 0.80 -9.85 11.15
C GLU A 429 -0.41 -10.24 11.99
N CYS A 430 -1.21 -11.19 11.48
CA CYS A 430 -2.45 -11.63 12.11
C CYS A 430 -2.40 -13.11 12.47
N ASN A 431 -2.91 -13.48 13.64
CA ASN A 431 -2.89 -14.85 14.17
C ASN A 431 -4.25 -15.34 14.67
#